data_AF-A0A8W8NZZ8-F1
#
_entry.id   AF-A0A8W8NZZ8-F1
#
_cell.length_a   1.000
_cell.length_b   1.000
_cell.length_c   1.000
_cell.angle_alpha   90.00
_cell.angle_beta   90.00
_cell.angle_gamma   90.00
#
_symmetry.space_group_name_H-M   'P 1'
#
loop_
_entity.id
_entity.type
_entity.pdbx_description
1 polymer ?
#
loop_
_entity_poly.entity_id
_entity_poly.type
_entity_poly.pdbx_seq_one_letter_code
_entity_poly.pdbx_strand_id
1 'polypeptide(L)'
;MLLIVICTLLFALAQGQHSESPFPAPNCPYGLRTKPGQCNLQMASACDCNANNVRCGHDGECPGNYKCCPWGCGCRDMCVPPGVTEWPVDPPLSSRCELPVVSGPCKARIPRYYFNGRTGRCETFFYGGCCGNANNFETLSACTSTCQSNYYK
;
A
#
# COMPACT_ATOMS: atom_id res chain seq x y z
N MET A 1 34.91 34.08 -2.40
CA MET A 1 33.54 34.17 -1.86
C MET A 1 32.44 33.86 -2.89
N LEU A 2 32.65 34.12 -4.20
CA LEU A 2 31.63 33.84 -5.24
C LEU A 2 31.45 32.33 -5.58
N LEU A 3 32.47 31.50 -5.36
CA LEU A 3 32.46 30.05 -5.66
C LEU A 3 31.68 29.19 -4.65
N ILE A 4 31.54 29.63 -3.40
CA ILE A 4 30.89 28.86 -2.32
C ILE A 4 29.35 28.89 -2.47
N VAL A 5 28.80 30.00 -2.98
CA VAL A 5 27.35 30.20 -3.17
C VAL A 5 26.78 29.31 -4.28
N ILE A 6 27.57 29.03 -5.33
CA ILE A 6 27.15 28.16 -6.44
C ILE A 6 27.04 26.71 -5.96
N CYS A 7 27.93 26.27 -5.07
CA CYS A 7 27.91 24.91 -4.54
C CYS A 7 26.67 24.66 -3.68
N THR A 8 26.26 25.63 -2.85
CA THR A 8 25.04 25.53 -2.04
C THR A 8 23.74 25.56 -2.85
N LEU A 9 23.74 26.17 -4.04
CA LEU A 9 22.58 26.18 -4.95
C LEU A 9 22.40 24.87 -5.72
N LEU A 10 23.46 24.07 -5.89
CA LEU A 10 23.39 22.76 -6.53
C LEU A 10 22.89 21.64 -5.58
N PHE A 11 23.04 21.82 -4.26
CA PHE A 11 22.54 20.83 -3.29
C PHE A 11 21.03 20.92 -3.04
N ALA A 12 20.33 21.95 -3.54
CA ALA A 12 18.90 22.15 -3.28
C ALA A 12 17.96 21.34 -4.19
N LEU A 13 18.46 20.58 -5.17
CA LEU A 13 17.63 19.81 -6.11
C LEU A 13 17.69 18.28 -5.92
N ALA A 14 18.41 17.79 -4.91
CA ALA A 14 18.43 16.36 -4.59
C ALA A 14 17.45 16.04 -3.44
N GLN A 15 16.18 16.42 -3.58
CA GLN A 15 15.14 15.67 -2.87
C GLN A 15 15.02 14.33 -3.61
N GLY A 16 15.64 13.30 -3.03
CA GLY A 16 15.60 11.94 -3.52
C GLY A 16 14.17 11.53 -3.81
N GLN A 17 13.93 11.07 -5.03
CA GLN A 17 12.68 10.49 -5.47
C GLN A 17 12.42 9.22 -4.64
N HIS A 18 11.76 9.36 -3.51
CA HIS A 18 10.96 8.25 -3.00
C HIS A 18 9.89 8.02 -4.07
N SER A 19 9.91 6.84 -4.69
CA SER A 19 8.92 6.40 -5.66
C SER A 19 7.55 6.41 -4.99
N GLU A 20 6.82 7.52 -5.14
CA GLU A 20 5.43 7.60 -4.73
C GLU A 20 4.66 6.51 -5.48
N SER A 21 3.99 5.64 -4.73
CA SER A 21 3.16 4.60 -5.32
C SER A 21 2.17 5.24 -6.31
N PRO A 22 1.90 4.61 -7.48
CA PRO A 22 0.91 5.14 -8.45
C PRO A 22 -0.50 5.29 -7.86
N PHE A 23 -0.70 4.75 -6.66
CA PHE A 23 -1.95 4.75 -5.94
C PHE A 23 -1.75 5.32 -4.52
N PRO A 24 -1.91 6.64 -4.31
CA PRO A 24 -1.75 7.24 -2.99
C PRO A 24 -2.81 6.66 -2.05
N ALA A 25 -2.35 6.04 -0.97
CA ALA A 25 -3.22 5.53 0.09
C ALA A 25 -3.43 6.64 1.15
N PRO A 26 -4.57 6.64 1.86
CA PRO A 26 -4.77 7.51 3.00
C PRO A 26 -3.65 7.40 4.05
N ASN A 27 -3.32 8.52 4.69
CA ASN A 27 -2.29 8.59 5.72
C ASN A 27 -2.52 7.57 6.85
N CYS A 28 -1.42 7.01 7.36
CA CYS A 28 -1.42 6.07 8.48
C CYS A 28 -0.56 6.66 9.60
N PRO A 29 -1.13 7.03 10.76
CA PRO A 29 -0.38 7.61 11.88
C PRO A 29 0.75 6.72 12.40
N TYR A 30 1.88 7.34 12.78
CA TYR A 30 2.99 6.67 13.45
C TYR A 30 2.52 6.07 14.79
N GLY A 31 2.65 4.74 14.93
CA GLY A 31 2.23 4.01 16.15
C GLY A 31 1.24 2.87 15.91
N LEU A 32 0.66 2.77 14.72
CA LEU A 32 -0.17 1.62 14.31
C LEU A 32 0.73 0.51 13.77
N ARG A 33 1.41 -0.22 14.67
CA ARG A 33 2.36 -1.31 14.35
C ARG A 33 1.76 -2.42 13.50
N THR A 34 0.43 -2.55 13.50
CA THR A 34 -0.32 -3.55 12.73
C THR A 34 -1.30 -2.85 11.81
N LYS A 35 -1.08 -2.97 10.49
CA LYS A 35 -2.02 -2.54 9.46
C LYS A 35 -2.98 -3.69 9.13
N PRO A 36 -4.22 -3.39 8.72
CA PRO A 36 -5.19 -4.41 8.30
C PRO A 36 -4.73 -5.16 7.04
N GLY A 37 -5.20 -6.40 6.88
CA GLY A 37 -4.77 -7.33 5.85
C GLY A 37 -4.01 -8.52 6.45
N GLN A 38 -3.95 -9.63 5.71
CA GLN A 38 -3.24 -10.84 6.14
C GLN A 38 -1.95 -10.99 5.34
N CYS A 39 -0.87 -11.40 6.02
CA CYS A 39 0.34 -11.92 5.38
C CYS A 39 0.24 -13.44 5.44
N ASN A 40 -0.30 -14.08 4.40
CA ASN A 40 -0.42 -15.53 4.36
C ASN A 40 0.71 -16.20 3.56
N LEU A 41 1.82 -15.49 3.38
CA LEU A 41 3.01 -15.98 2.71
C LEU A 41 3.62 -17.11 3.54
N GLN A 42 3.63 -18.32 3.00
CA GLN A 42 4.19 -19.48 3.69
C GLN A 42 5.72 -19.38 3.76
N MET A 43 6.29 -19.74 4.92
CA MET A 43 7.72 -19.96 5.09
C MET A 43 8.19 -21.06 4.13
N ALA A 44 9.07 -20.72 3.19
CA ALA A 44 9.60 -21.69 2.25
C ALA A 44 10.62 -22.67 2.89
N SER A 45 11.32 -22.25 3.96
CA SER A 45 12.19 -23.09 4.81
C SER A 45 12.87 -22.25 5.91
N ALA A 46 13.46 -22.90 6.91
CA ALA A 46 14.36 -22.27 7.88
C ALA A 46 15.72 -21.99 7.22
N CYS A 47 16.01 -20.73 6.92
CA CYS A 47 17.36 -20.28 6.56
C CYS A 47 17.86 -19.26 7.58
N ASP A 48 19.18 -19.21 7.77
CA ASP A 48 19.85 -18.19 8.58
C ASP A 48 19.41 -16.79 8.17
N CYS A 49 19.00 -16.01 9.17
CA CYS A 49 18.54 -14.64 9.04
C CYS A 49 19.71 -13.73 8.62
N ASN A 50 19.70 -13.21 7.40
CA ASN A 50 20.64 -12.16 7.01
C ASN A 50 19.95 -10.80 7.21
N ALA A 51 20.47 -9.98 8.12
CA ALA A 51 19.94 -8.65 8.44
C ALA A 51 19.83 -7.72 7.21
N ASN A 52 20.62 -7.95 6.16
CA ASN A 52 20.55 -7.17 4.92
C ASN A 52 19.30 -7.46 4.07
N ASN A 53 18.52 -8.49 4.40
CA ASN A 53 17.28 -8.82 3.71
C ASN A 53 16.03 -8.20 4.36
N VAL A 54 16.17 -7.57 5.53
CA VAL A 54 15.07 -6.92 6.25
C VAL A 54 14.84 -5.53 5.66
N ARG A 55 13.75 -5.34 4.90
CA ARG A 55 13.36 -4.02 4.36
C ARG A 55 12.30 -3.32 5.19
N CYS A 56 11.71 -4.02 6.14
CA CYS A 56 10.81 -3.49 7.15
C CYS A 56 10.82 -4.42 8.37
N GLY A 57 10.64 -3.91 9.58
CA GLY A 57 10.48 -4.71 10.80
C GLY A 57 9.02 -4.84 11.26
N HIS A 58 8.16 -3.92 10.83
CA HIS A 58 6.72 -3.95 11.12
C HIS A 58 5.92 -3.12 10.11
N ASP A 59 4.61 -3.31 10.07
CA ASP A 59 3.72 -2.66 9.09
C ASP A 59 3.84 -1.13 9.07
N GLY A 60 4.10 -0.51 10.22
CA GLY A 60 4.25 0.95 10.34
C GLY A 60 5.45 1.55 9.60
N GLU A 61 6.44 0.74 9.19
CA GLU A 61 7.59 1.20 8.39
C GLU A 61 7.27 1.24 6.89
N CYS A 62 6.17 0.61 6.48
CA CYS A 62 5.76 0.57 5.10
C CYS A 62 4.91 1.78 4.72
N PRO A 63 4.97 2.26 3.45
CA PRO A 63 4.17 3.38 2.99
C PRO A 63 2.69 3.01 2.90
N GLY A 64 1.81 4.00 3.08
CA GLY A 64 0.36 3.84 2.95
C GLY A 64 -0.17 2.71 3.83
N ASN A 65 -0.85 1.75 3.22
CA ASN A 65 -1.40 0.59 3.91
C ASN A 65 -0.67 -0.72 3.65
N TYR A 66 0.55 -0.66 3.13
CA TYR A 66 1.34 -1.84 2.84
C TYR A 66 1.73 -2.49 4.17
N LYS A 67 1.61 -3.81 4.25
CA LYS A 67 2.05 -4.61 5.38
C LYS A 67 3.49 -5.01 5.20
N CYS A 68 4.20 -5.13 6.30
CA CYS A 68 5.50 -5.74 6.33
C CYS A 68 5.30 -7.25 6.41
N CYS A 69 5.45 -7.94 5.29
CA CYS A 69 5.26 -9.38 5.25
C CYS A 69 6.61 -10.09 5.07
N PRO A 70 6.87 -11.14 5.86
CA PRO A 70 7.98 -12.03 5.61
C PRO A 70 7.74 -12.79 4.31
N TRP A 71 8.76 -12.91 3.48
CA TRP A 71 8.70 -13.68 2.24
C TRP A 71 9.93 -14.57 2.08
N GLY A 72 9.75 -15.79 1.55
CA GLY A 72 10.87 -16.69 1.29
C GLY A 72 11.61 -17.15 2.55
N CYS A 73 12.94 -17.19 2.49
CA CYS A 73 13.82 -17.65 3.57
C CYS A 73 14.79 -16.55 4.04
N GLY A 74 15.15 -16.55 5.34
CA GLY A 74 16.18 -15.68 5.92
C GLY A 74 15.77 -14.23 6.28
N CYS A 75 14.62 -14.03 6.94
CA CYS A 75 14.11 -12.72 7.39
C CYS A 75 13.92 -11.68 6.27
N ARG A 76 13.46 -12.12 5.09
CA ARG A 76 13.21 -11.19 3.99
C ARG A 76 11.84 -10.55 4.16
N ASP A 77 11.80 -9.51 4.96
CA ASP A 77 10.60 -8.71 5.19
C ASP A 77 10.52 -7.59 4.16
N MET A 78 9.39 -7.48 3.46
CA MET A 78 9.17 -6.39 2.52
C MET A 78 7.75 -5.83 2.60
N CYS A 79 7.61 -4.58 2.18
CA CYS A 79 6.32 -3.91 2.13
C CYS A 79 5.49 -4.42 0.96
N VAL A 80 4.36 -5.08 1.26
CA VAL A 80 3.41 -5.59 0.27
C VAL A 80 2.03 -4.96 0.46
N PRO A 81 1.24 -4.75 -0.61
CA PRO A 81 -0.14 -4.30 -0.49
C PRO A 81 -0.97 -5.27 0.37
N PRO A 82 -1.97 -4.79 1.12
CA PRO A 82 -2.85 -5.68 1.86
C PRO A 82 -3.79 -6.43 0.92
N GLY A 83 -4.00 -7.72 1.21
CA GLY A 83 -4.76 -8.63 0.35
C GLY A 83 -3.89 -9.69 -0.33
N VAL A 84 -2.57 -9.59 -0.23
CA VAL A 84 -1.64 -10.60 -0.76
C VAL A 84 -1.59 -11.80 0.19
N THR A 85 -2.10 -12.94 -0.27
CA THR A 85 -2.05 -14.21 0.45
C THR A 85 -0.98 -15.17 -0.10
N GLU A 86 -0.42 -14.92 -1.28
CA GLU A 86 0.62 -15.76 -1.92
C GLU A 86 1.54 -14.91 -2.83
N TRP A 87 2.75 -15.40 -3.11
CA TRP A 87 3.66 -14.81 -4.09
C TRP A 87 4.24 -15.91 -4.99
N PRO A 88 4.29 -15.72 -6.32
CA PRO A 88 3.86 -14.53 -7.06
C PRO A 88 2.34 -14.35 -6.98
N VAL A 89 1.88 -13.10 -6.93
CA VAL A 89 0.45 -12.79 -7.10
C VAL A 89 0.15 -13.07 -8.57
N ASP A 90 -0.59 -14.14 -8.84
CA ASP A 90 -1.09 -14.49 -10.17
C ASP A 90 -2.62 -14.39 -10.16
N PRO A 91 -3.23 -13.42 -10.86
CA PRO A 91 -2.60 -12.39 -11.68
C PRO A 91 -1.95 -11.29 -10.82
N PRO A 92 -0.90 -10.62 -11.33
CA PRO A 92 -0.30 -9.49 -10.63
C PRO A 92 -1.36 -8.41 -10.42
N LEU A 93 -1.47 -7.90 -9.17
CA LEU A 93 -2.32 -6.76 -8.85
C LEU A 93 -1.91 -5.58 -9.74
N SER A 94 -2.65 -5.39 -10.82
CA SER A 94 -2.30 -4.46 -11.89
C SER A 94 -2.98 -3.11 -11.69
N SER A 95 -4.04 -3.09 -10.88
CA SER A 95 -4.92 -1.95 -10.69
C SER A 95 -5.37 -1.80 -9.24
N ARG A 96 -5.53 -0.54 -8.79
CA ARG A 96 -6.16 -0.22 -7.50
C ARG A 96 -7.58 -0.78 -7.38
N CYS A 97 -8.23 -1.10 -8.50
CA CYS A 97 -9.58 -1.67 -8.55
C CYS A 97 -9.63 -3.15 -8.16
N GLU A 98 -8.49 -3.85 -8.19
CA GLU A 98 -8.39 -5.27 -7.82
C GLU A 98 -8.07 -5.46 -6.33
N LEU A 99 -7.72 -4.38 -5.62
CA LEU A 99 -7.39 -4.44 -4.20
C LEU A 99 -8.66 -4.74 -3.36
N PRO A 100 -8.54 -5.48 -2.24
CA PRO A 100 -9.68 -5.72 -1.35
C PRO A 100 -10.15 -4.42 -0.68
N VAL A 101 -11.35 -4.40 -0.11
CA VAL A 101 -11.78 -3.28 0.74
C VAL A 101 -11.03 -3.29 2.08
N VAL A 102 -10.61 -2.11 2.57
CA VAL A 102 -9.88 -1.98 3.84
C VAL A 102 -10.41 -0.81 4.67
N SER A 103 -11.09 -1.12 5.78
CA SER A 103 -11.59 -0.10 6.71
C SER A 103 -10.48 0.60 7.49
N GLY A 104 -9.34 -0.04 7.78
CA GLY A 104 -8.35 0.56 8.66
C GLY A 104 -8.62 0.31 10.15
N PRO A 105 -7.62 0.55 11.02
CA PRO A 105 -7.74 0.33 12.47
C PRO A 105 -8.36 1.53 13.22
N CYS A 106 -8.42 2.69 12.59
CA CYS A 106 -9.08 3.86 13.17
C CYS A 106 -10.60 3.66 13.24
N LYS A 107 -11.26 4.35 14.17
CA LYS A 107 -12.67 4.11 14.54
C LYS A 107 -13.65 5.15 13.99
N ALA A 108 -13.23 5.98 13.05
CA ALA A 108 -14.16 6.89 12.38
C ALA A 108 -15.15 6.08 11.52
N ARG A 109 -16.33 6.62 11.26
CA ARG A 109 -17.33 6.01 10.39
C ARG A 109 -17.51 6.85 9.14
N ILE A 110 -16.50 6.83 8.27
CA ILE A 110 -16.47 7.66 7.07
C ILE A 110 -17.05 6.86 5.90
N PRO A 111 -18.20 7.26 5.31
CA PRO A 111 -18.73 6.58 4.14
C PRO A 111 -17.79 6.78 2.95
N ARG A 112 -17.43 5.67 2.29
CA ARG A 112 -16.55 5.63 1.11
C ARG A 112 -17.08 4.62 0.11
N TYR A 113 -16.53 4.64 -1.09
CA TYR A 113 -16.84 3.71 -2.17
C TYR A 113 -15.61 2.86 -2.49
N TYR A 114 -15.81 1.60 -2.83
CA TYR A 114 -14.79 0.70 -3.35
C TYR A 114 -15.34 -0.04 -4.57
N PHE A 115 -14.47 -0.48 -5.46
CA PHE A 115 -14.83 -1.32 -6.58
C PHE A 115 -14.84 -2.79 -6.17
N ASN A 116 -15.98 -3.46 -6.35
CA ASN A 116 -16.16 -4.88 -6.12
C ASN A 116 -15.99 -5.63 -7.45
N GLY A 117 -14.83 -6.26 -7.65
CA GLY A 117 -14.53 -7.04 -8.85
C GLY A 117 -15.44 -8.25 -9.07
N ARG A 118 -16.12 -8.75 -8.04
CA ARG A 118 -17.08 -9.87 -8.18
C ARG A 118 -18.40 -9.42 -8.81
N THR A 119 -18.86 -8.22 -8.46
CA THR A 119 -20.12 -7.65 -8.96
C THR A 119 -19.91 -6.70 -10.13
N GLY A 120 -18.65 -6.31 -10.41
CA GLY A 120 -18.30 -5.30 -11.41
C GLY A 120 -18.80 -3.89 -11.02
N ARG A 121 -19.10 -3.66 -9.74
CA ARG A 121 -19.79 -2.46 -9.27
C ARG A 121 -19.05 -1.73 -8.17
N CYS A 122 -19.21 -0.41 -8.15
CA CYS A 122 -18.78 0.42 -7.04
C CYS A 122 -19.82 0.35 -5.92
N GLU A 123 -19.39 -0.10 -4.74
CA GLU A 123 -20.21 -0.35 -3.56
C GLU A 123 -19.73 0.50 -2.39
N THR A 124 -20.61 0.77 -1.43
CA THR A 124 -20.28 1.57 -0.25
C THR A 124 -19.65 0.73 0.86
N PHE A 125 -18.70 1.31 1.58
CA PHE A 125 -18.18 0.74 2.83
C PHE A 125 -17.87 1.85 3.84
N PHE A 126 -17.65 1.47 5.10
CA PHE A 126 -17.19 2.39 6.14
C PHE A 126 -15.67 2.33 6.28
N TYR A 127 -15.05 3.47 6.07
CA TYR A 127 -13.64 3.71 6.28
C TYR A 127 -13.39 4.29 7.68
N GLY A 128 -12.43 3.69 8.38
CA GLY A 128 -11.99 4.00 9.73
C GLY A 128 -11.25 5.34 9.87
N GLY A 129 -10.79 5.92 8.75
CA GLY A 129 -10.10 7.22 8.73
C GLY A 129 -8.57 7.15 8.70
N CYS A 130 -7.96 5.97 8.78
CA CYS A 130 -6.53 5.79 8.56
C CYS A 130 -6.18 4.43 7.95
N CYS A 131 -5.01 4.29 7.33
CA CYS A 131 -4.43 3.01 6.87
C CYS A 131 -5.34 2.15 5.96
N GLY A 132 -6.02 2.77 4.97
CA GLY A 132 -6.79 2.07 3.91
C GLY A 132 -5.99 1.95 2.60
N ASN A 133 -6.47 1.23 1.58
CA ASN A 133 -5.83 1.23 0.24
C ASN A 133 -6.42 2.30 -0.67
N ALA A 134 -5.90 2.33 -1.90
CA ALA A 134 -6.44 3.08 -3.01
C ALA A 134 -7.73 2.53 -3.63
N ASN A 135 -8.25 1.36 -3.21
CA ASN A 135 -9.64 0.96 -3.51
C ASN A 135 -10.60 1.63 -2.51
N ASN A 136 -10.51 2.96 -2.44
CA ASN A 136 -11.19 3.80 -1.48
C ASN A 136 -11.40 5.16 -2.14
N PHE A 137 -12.65 5.43 -2.52
CA PHE A 137 -13.05 6.62 -3.25
C PHE A 137 -14.05 7.41 -2.42
N GLU A 138 -13.94 8.74 -2.46
CA GLU A 138 -14.87 9.61 -1.72
C GLU A 138 -16.26 9.65 -2.35
N THR A 139 -16.35 9.49 -3.67
CA THR A 139 -17.59 9.56 -4.43
C THR A 139 -17.78 8.33 -5.31
N LEU A 140 -19.04 7.98 -5.55
CA LEU A 140 -19.39 6.92 -6.50
C LEU A 140 -18.78 7.21 -7.87
N SER A 141 -18.92 8.46 -8.36
CA SER A 141 -18.41 8.87 -9.67
C SER A 141 -16.91 8.67 -9.82
N ALA A 142 -16.12 8.93 -8.77
CA ALA A 142 -14.67 8.71 -8.81
C ALA A 142 -14.32 7.22 -8.90
N CYS A 143 -15.05 6.37 -8.16
CA CYS A 143 -14.90 4.92 -8.26
C CYS A 143 -15.27 4.41 -9.66
N THR A 144 -16.43 4.81 -10.18
CA THR A 144 -16.93 4.32 -11.47
C THR A 144 -16.05 4.77 -12.63
N SER A 145 -15.62 6.04 -12.65
CA SER A 145 -14.73 6.54 -13.70
C SER A 145 -13.36 5.85 -13.70
N THR A 146 -12.85 5.50 -12.51
CA THR A 146 -11.56 4.83 -12.35
C THR A 146 -11.62 3.33 -12.70
N CYS A 147 -12.66 2.64 -12.23
CA CYS A 147 -12.68 1.17 -12.22
C CYS A 147 -13.69 0.53 -13.17
N GLN A 148 -14.84 1.16 -13.41
CA GLN A 148 -15.87 0.58 -14.29
C GLN A 148 -15.60 0.85 -15.77
N SER A 149 -14.95 1.97 -16.11
CA SER A 149 -14.59 2.30 -17.50
C SER A 149 -13.72 1.23 -18.18
N ASN A 150 -12.93 0.49 -17.41
CA ASN A 150 -12.07 -0.59 -17.88
C ASN A 150 -12.73 -1.98 -17.86
N TYR A 151 -13.89 -2.14 -17.20
CA TYR A 151 -14.53 -3.44 -16.95
C TYR A 151 -15.64 -3.80 -17.96
N TYR A 152 -16.06 -2.87 -18.83
CA TYR A 152 -17.06 -3.10 -19.89
C TYR A 152 -16.43 -3.36 -21.27
N LYS A 153 -15.16 -3.81 -21.30
CA LYS A 153 -14.42 -4.14 -22.52
C LYS A 153 -14.32 -5.64 -22.73
#